data_AF-A0A1A7WC52-F1
#
_entry.id   AF-A0A1A7WC52-F1
#
_cell.length_a   1.000
_cell.length_b   1.000
_cell.length_c   1.000
_cell.angle_alpha   90.00
_cell.angle_beta   90.00
_cell.angle_gamma   90.00
#
_symmetry.space_group_name_H-M   'P 1'
#
loop_
_entity.id
_entity.type
_entity.pdbx_description
1 polymer ?
#
loop_
_entity_poly.entity_id
_entity_poly.type
_entity_poly.pdbx_seq_one_letter_code
_entity_poly.pdbx_strand_id
1 'polypeptide(L)' 'MKKRLIQIFGFLISSLGWLFVLCTMAMDYWRSSQLGGQGGSNIIKVAWYWSNLWRDCYTDSTAVTNCRDYPVLWNVS' A
#
# COMPACT_ATOMS: atom_id res chain seq x y z
N MET A 1 28.90 -28.56 -13.01
CA MET A 1 28.92 -27.08 -13.16
C MET A 1 27.51 -26.49 -13.31
N LYS A 2 26.70 -26.84 -14.33
CA LYS A 2 25.37 -26.23 -14.59
C LYS A 2 24.32 -26.35 -13.46
N LYS A 3 24.23 -27.50 -12.77
CA LYS A 3 23.23 -27.73 -11.71
C LYS A 3 23.40 -26.81 -10.49
N ARG A 4 24.64 -26.48 -10.11
CA ARG A 4 24.94 -25.62 -8.95
C ARG A 4 24.56 -24.17 -9.20
N LEU A 5 24.81 -23.68 -10.42
CA LEU A 5 24.37 -22.35 -10.84
C LEU A 5 22.86 -22.19 -10.71
N ILE A 6 22.07 -23.13 -11.23
CA ILE A 6 20.60 -23.08 -11.15
C ILE A 6 20.11 -23.08 -9.69
N GLN A 7 20.73 -23.89 -8.81
CA GLN A 7 20.38 -23.92 -7.38
C GLN A 7 20.65 -22.59 -6.68
N ILE A 8 21.82 -21.97 -6.93
CA ILE A 8 22.18 -20.68 -6.32
C ILE A 8 21.25 -19.57 -6.83
N PHE A 9 21.02 -19.50 -8.13
CA PHE A 9 20.10 -18.52 -8.71
C PHE A 9 18.66 -18.70 -8.21
N GLY A 10 18.18 -19.94 -8.09
CA GLY A 10 16.86 -20.22 -7.53
C GLY A 10 16.73 -19.73 -6.08
N PHE A 11 17.75 -19.97 -5.25
CA PHE A 11 17.76 -19.48 -3.88
C PHE A 11 17.78 -17.94 -3.81
N LEU A 12 18.63 -17.30 -4.61
CA LEU A 12 18.74 -15.84 -4.66
C LEU A 12 17.42 -15.19 -5.09
N ILE A 13 16.81 -15.65 -6.18
CA ILE A 13 15.54 -15.11 -6.69
C ILE A 13 14.43 -15.32 -5.67
N SER A 14 14.37 -16.49 -5.02
CA SER A 14 13.39 -16.77 -3.98
C SER A 14 13.56 -15.82 -2.78
N SER A 15 14.77 -15.65 -2.27
CA SER A 15 15.04 -14.74 -1.15
C SER A 15 14.71 -13.28 -1.49
N LEU A 16 15.00 -12.85 -2.72
CA LEU A 16 14.69 -11.51 -3.21
C LEU A 16 13.18 -11.31 -3.36
N GLY A 17 12.46 -12.31 -3.86
CA GLY A 17 10.99 -12.28 -3.93
C GLY A 17 10.37 -12.13 -2.54
N TRP A 18 10.87 -12.87 -1.55
CA TRP A 18 10.45 -12.72 -0.15
C TRP A 18 10.73 -11.33 0.41
N LEU A 19 11.90 -10.75 0.12
CA LEU A 19 12.23 -9.38 0.53
C LEU A 19 11.25 -8.37 -0.07
N PHE A 20 10.93 -8.48 -1.37
CA PHE A 20 9.98 -7.57 -2.01
C PHE A 20 8.58 -7.69 -1.42
N VAL A 21 8.10 -8.90 -1.11
CA VAL A 21 6.79 -9.09 -0.46
C VAL A 21 6.74 -8.35 0.88
N LEU A 22 7.80 -8.48 1.71
CA LEU A 22 7.88 -7.77 2.99
C LEU A 22 7.91 -6.24 2.80
N CYS A 23 8.65 -5.74 1.81
CA CYS A 23 8.69 -4.32 1.49
C CYS A 23 7.34 -3.79 1.00
N THR A 24 6.64 -4.50 0.12
CA THR A 24 5.31 -4.11 -0.37
C THR A 24 4.29 -4.10 0.77
N MET A 25 4.39 -5.02 1.72
CA MET A 25 3.54 -5.06 2.91
C MET A 25 3.70 -3.83 3.82
N ALA A 26 4.89 -3.25 3.89
CA ALA A 26 5.19 -2.03 4.66
C ALA A 26 4.95 -0.73 3.87
N MET A 27 4.69 -0.82 2.56
CA MET A 27 4.51 0.34 1.70
C MET A 27 3.11 0.94 1.88
N ASP A 28 3.06 2.25 2.12
CA ASP A 28 1.83 3.04 2.04
C ASP A 28 1.42 3.23 0.57
N TYR A 29 0.14 3.49 0.28
CA TYR A 29 -0.39 3.69 -1.09
C TYR A 29 -0.54 2.44 -1.98
N TRP A 30 -1.24 1.41 -1.48
CA TRP A 30 -1.64 0.27 -2.32
C TRP A 30 -2.73 0.66 -3.33
N ARG A 31 -3.61 1.55 -2.92
CA ARG A 31 -4.64 2.15 -3.77
C ARG A 31 -4.76 3.62 -3.42
N SER A 32 -4.77 4.47 -4.43
CA SER A 32 -4.98 5.92 -4.28
C SER A 32 -6.16 6.37 -5.12
N SER A 33 -6.92 7.32 -4.59
CA SER A 33 -8.07 7.91 -5.28
C SER A 33 -8.21 9.38 -4.90
N GLN A 34 -8.34 10.22 -5.91
CA GLN A 34 -8.54 11.66 -5.72
C GLN A 34 -10.04 11.95 -5.79
N LEU A 35 -10.61 12.41 -4.69
CA LEU A 35 -11.98 12.90 -4.67
C LEU A 35 -11.92 14.42 -4.78
N GLY A 36 -11.97 14.95 -6.00
CA GLY A 36 -11.95 16.38 -6.30
C GLY A 36 -11.27 16.68 -7.64
N GLY A 37 -11.99 17.33 -8.56
CA GLY A 37 -11.57 17.59 -9.94
C GLY A 37 -12.57 17.07 -10.98
N GLN A 38 -12.18 17.00 -12.27
CA GLN A 38 -13.01 16.56 -13.42
C GLN A 38 -13.52 15.08 -13.36
N GLY A 39 -13.30 14.37 -12.25
CA GLY A 39 -13.68 12.96 -12.06
C GLY A 39 -15.00 12.70 -11.33
N GLY A 40 -15.79 13.72 -10.99
CA GLY A 40 -17.11 13.54 -10.37
C GLY A 40 -17.80 14.85 -9.99
N SER A 41 -18.96 15.14 -10.58
CA SER A 41 -19.69 16.42 -10.44
C SER A 41 -20.52 16.54 -9.14
N ASN A 42 -20.39 15.61 -8.19
CA ASN A 42 -21.19 15.59 -6.95
C ASN A 42 -20.36 15.12 -5.75
N ILE A 43 -19.41 15.95 -5.32
CA ILE A 43 -18.55 15.66 -4.18
C ILE A 43 -18.59 16.86 -3.24
N ILE A 44 -18.98 16.62 -1.98
CA ILE A 44 -19.21 17.67 -0.96
C ILE A 44 -17.86 18.24 -0.43
N LYS A 45 -16.76 17.47 -0.50
CA LYS A 45 -15.42 17.87 -0.05
C LYS A 45 -14.31 17.32 -0.95
N VAL A 46 -13.29 18.14 -1.23
CA VAL A 46 -12.07 17.72 -1.92
C VAL A 46 -11.15 17.01 -0.93
N ALA A 47 -10.80 15.75 -1.21
CA ALA A 47 -9.92 14.96 -0.38
C ALA A 47 -9.11 13.93 -1.20
N TRP A 48 -7.88 13.69 -0.76
CA TRP A 48 -6.99 12.68 -1.32
C TRP A 48 -7.04 11.41 -0.50
N TYR A 49 -7.65 10.35 -1.05
CA TYR A 49 -7.75 9.07 -0.37
C TYR A 49 -6.60 8.15 -0.77
N TRP A 50 -6.05 7.45 0.21
CA TRP A 50 -5.15 6.34 -0.03
C TRP A 50 -5.39 5.24 0.99
N SER A 51 -5.25 4.00 0.56
CA SER A 51 -5.39 2.83 1.41
C SER A 51 -4.16 1.94 1.25
N ASN A 52 -3.76 1.31 2.34
CA ASN A 52 -2.79 0.21 2.34
C ASN A 52 -3.46 -1.06 2.90
N LEU A 53 -2.70 -2.11 3.17
CA LEU A 53 -3.24 -3.37 3.68
C LEU A 53 -3.82 -3.27 5.12
N TRP A 54 -3.41 -2.25 5.86
CA TRP A 54 -3.63 -2.11 7.32
C TRP A 54 -4.56 -0.97 7.69
N ARG A 55 -4.63 0.07 6.85
CA ARG A 55 -5.40 1.29 7.10
C ARG A 55 -5.91 1.96 5.84
N ASP A 56 -7.00 2.69 6.02
CA ASP A 56 -7.48 3.71 5.10
C ASP A 56 -7.11 5.09 5.64
N CYS A 57 -6.62 5.97 4.77
CA CYS A 57 -6.32 7.35 5.10
C CYS A 57 -6.90 8.30 4.07
N TYR A 58 -7.22 9.51 4.51
CA TYR A 58 -7.59 10.60 3.61
C TYR A 58 -7.00 11.93 4.06
N THR A 59 -6.61 12.74 3.10
CA THR A 59 -6.09 14.09 3.30
C THR A 59 -7.10 15.10 2.79
N ASP A 60 -7.64 15.92 3.69
CA ASP A 60 -8.60 16.98 3.34
C ASP A 60 -7.89 18.21 2.71
N SER A 61 -8.67 19.14 2.16
CA SER A 61 -8.18 20.42 1.61
C SER A 61 -7.45 21.33 2.60
N THR A 62 -7.55 21.06 3.90
CA THR A 62 -6.77 21.72 4.96
C THR A 62 -5.38 21.11 5.15
N ALA A 63 -4.97 20.17 4.28
CA ALA A 63 -3.74 19.39 4.37
C ALA A 63 -3.61 18.56 5.66
N VAL A 64 -4.74 18.23 6.28
CA VAL A 64 -4.80 17.34 7.46
C VAL A 64 -5.08 15.92 6.98
N THR A 65 -4.23 14.98 7.38
CA THR A 65 -4.40 13.55 7.07
C THR A 65 -5.02 12.82 8.25
N ASN A 66 -6.18 12.22 8.03
CA ASN A 66 -6.87 11.37 9.00
C ASN A 66 -6.77 9.91 8.54
N CYS A 67 -6.29 9.05 9.43
CA CYS A 67 -6.11 7.62 9.17
C CYS A 67 -6.96 6.77 10.11
N ARG A 68 -7.50 5.68 9.57
CA ARG A 68 -8.27 4.68 10.30
C ARG A 68 -7.73 3.30 9.98
N ASP A 69 -7.23 2.60 11.00
CA ASP A 69 -6.79 1.22 10.87
C ASP A 69 -7.98 0.26 10.71
N TYR A 70 -7.78 -0.81 9.95
CA TYR A 70 -8.77 -1.87 9.79
C TYR A 70 -8.84 -2.70 11.06
N PRO A 71 -9.99 -2.67 11.79
CA PRO A 71 -10.09 -3.34 13.09
C PRO A 71 -9.95 -4.88 13.00
N VAL A 72 -10.11 -5.44 11.79
CA VAL A 72 -10.06 -6.89 11.55
C VAL A 72 -8.69 -7.41 11.14
N LEU A 73 -7.73 -6.53 10.79
CA LEU A 73 -6.42 -6.93 10.24
C LEU A 73 -5.23 -6.60 11.15
N TRP A 74 -5.36 -5.61 12.04
CA TRP A 74 -4.28 -5.24 12.97
C TRP A 74 -4.83 -4.60 14.25
N ASN A 75 -5.44 -5.40 15.13
CA ASN A 75 -5.84 -4.93 16.46
C ASN A 75 -4.63 -4.95 17.43
N VAL A 76 -3.70 -4.03 17.23
CA VAL A 76 -2.84 -3.55 18.34
C VAL A 76 -3.61 -2.38 18.95
N SER A 77 -4.56 -2.73 19.82
CA SER A 77 -5.23 -1.82 20.75
C SER A 77 -4.34 -1.58 21.96
#